data_AF-A0ABD5VNY8-F1
#
_entry.id   AF-A0ABD5VNY8-F1
#
_cell.length_a   1.000
_cell.length_b   1.000
_cell.length_c   1.000
_cell.angle_alpha   90.00
_cell.angle_beta   90.00
_cell.angle_gamma   90.00
#
_symmetry.space_group_name_H-M   'P 1'
#
loop_
_entity.id
_entity.type
_entity.pdbx_description
1 polymer ?
#
loop_
_entity_poly.entity_id
_entity_poly.type
_entity_poly.pdbx_seq_one_letter_code
_entity_poly.pdbx_strand_id
1 'polypeptide(L)' 'MYRAILRDTELHCEDYQLGPHGVDLYNEDEEFIAFVPFESLECLLNDDTYEMDDAAIM' A
#
# COMPACT_ATOMS: atom_id res chain seq x y z
N MET A 1 2.10 -8.49 -5.43
CA MET A 1 1.30 -8.37 -4.18
C MET A 1 1.72 -7.11 -3.42
N TYR A 2 0.84 -6.42 -2.70
CA TYR A 2 1.17 -5.21 -1.93
C TYR A 2 0.96 -5.40 -0.43
N ARG A 3 1.76 -4.69 0.38
CA ARG A 3 1.62 -4.62 1.83
C ARG A 3 1.52 -3.17 2.29
N ALA A 4 0.36 -2.82 2.84
CA ALA A 4 0.16 -1.56 3.54
C ALA A 4 0.61 -1.71 5.00
N ILE A 5 1.65 -0.97 5.41
CA ILE A 5 2.08 -0.90 6.80
C ILE A 5 1.38 0.28 7.47
N LEU A 6 0.51 -0.02 8.43
CA LEU A 6 -0.09 0.96 9.32
C LEU A 6 0.62 0.95 10.68
N ARG A 7 0.39 2.00 11.48
CA ARG A 7 0.98 2.12 12.83
C ARG A 7 0.66 0.97 13.78
N ASP A 8 -0.50 0.34 13.60
CA ASP A 8 -1.01 -0.69 14.52
C ASP A 8 -1.04 -2.10 13.89
N THR A 9 -1.05 -2.18 12.55
CA THR A 9 -1.17 -3.48 11.85
C THR A 9 -0.59 -3.39 10.43
N GLU A 10 -0.23 -4.54 9.86
CA GLU A 10 0.02 -4.67 8.42
C GLU A 10 -1.25 -5.20 7.71
N LEU A 11 -1.55 -4.66 6.53
CA LEU A 11 -2.58 -5.16 5.63
C LEU A 11 -1.94 -5.68 4.34
N HIS A 12 -2.39 -6.85 3.88
CA HIS A 12 -1.96 -7.44 2.61
C HIS A 12 -3.09 -7.23 1.61
N CYS A 13 -2.75 -6.72 0.43
CA CYS A 13 -3.69 -6.42 -0.64
C CYS A 13 -3.05 -6.70 -2.00
N GLU A 14 -3.88 -7.01 -3.00
CA GLU A 14 -3.38 -7.34 -4.34
C GLU A 14 -3.33 -6.10 -5.24
N ASP A 15 -4.21 -5.13 -5.00
CA ASP A 15 -4.22 -3.84 -5.69
C ASP A 15 -4.58 -2.69 -4.73
N TYR A 16 -4.25 -1.46 -5.11
CA TYR A 16 -4.62 -0.26 -4.35
C TYR A 16 -4.92 0.91 -5.27
N GLN A 17 -5.90 1.73 -4.87
CA GLN A 17 -6.25 2.97 -5.55
C GLN A 17 -5.92 4.17 -4.66
N LEU A 18 -5.17 5.13 -5.20
CA LEU A 18 -4.83 6.36 -4.50
C LEU A 18 -5.97 7.38 -4.62
N GLY A 19 -6.60 7.66 -3.49
CA GLY A 19 -7.65 8.66 -3.36
C GLY A 19 -7.12 10.01 -2.85
N PRO A 20 -8.00 11.03 -2.75
CA PRO A 20 -7.62 12.36 -2.26
C PRO A 20 -7.30 12.40 -0.76
N HIS A 21 -7.72 11.40 0.01
CA HIS A 21 -7.59 11.37 1.48
C HIS A 21 -6.88 10.11 2.02
N GLY A 22 -6.50 9.18 1.16
CA GLY A 22 -5.90 7.91 1.55
C GLY A 22 -5.81 6.94 0.37
N VAL A 23 -5.64 5.66 0.69
CA VAL A 23 -5.58 4.57 -0.27
C VAL A 23 -6.71 3.58 -0.01
N ASP A 24 -7.40 3.19 -1.07
CA ASP A 24 -8.37 2.10 -1.07
C ASP A 24 -7.63 0.81 -1.45
N LEU A 25 -7.81 -0.27 -0.69
CA LEU A 25 -7.14 -1.55 -0.90
C LEU A 25 -8.12 -2.57 -1.48
N TYR A 26 -7.66 -3.35 -2.45
CA TYR A 26 -8.45 -4.34 -3.18
C TYR A 26 -7.78 -5.72 -3.16
N ASN A 27 -8.60 -6.78 -3.28
CA ASN A 27 -8.13 -8.16 -3.40
C ASN A 27 -7.93 -8.56 -4.87
N GLU A 28 -7.59 -9.83 -5.11
CA GLU A 28 -7.41 -10.41 -6.45
C GLU A 28 -8.67 -10.34 -7.34
N ASP A 29 -9.85 -10.26 -6.74
CA ASP A 29 -11.14 -10.16 -7.42
C ASP A 29 -11.60 -8.70 -7.64
N GLU A 30 -10.70 -7.72 -7.45
CA GLU A 30 -11.00 -6.28 -7.49
C GLU A 30 -12.08 -5.84 -6.46
N GLU A 31 -12.29 -6.64 -5.41
CA GLU A 31 -13.20 -6.31 -4.32
C GLU A 31 -12.51 -5.41 -3.31
N PHE A 32 -13.22 -4.35 -2.89
CA PHE A 32 -12.76 -3.44 -1.86
C PHE A 32 -12.63 -4.16 -0.52
N ILE A 33 -11.42 -4.17 0.03
CA ILE A 33 -11.12 -4.77 1.33
C ILE A 33 -11.21 -3.71 2.43
N ALA A 34 -10.49 -2.61 2.27
CA ALA A 34 -10.30 -1.61 3.32
C ALA A 34 -9.83 -0.27 2.76
N PHE A 35 -10.16 0.81 3.48
CA PHE A 35 -9.63 2.15 3.23
C PHE A 35 -8.61 2.51 4.31
N VAL A 36 -7.45 3.01 3.89
CA VAL A 36 -6.38 3.49 4.78
C VAL A 36 -6.14 4.97 4.56
N PRO A 37 -6.43 5.84 5.54
CA PRO A 37 -6.15 7.27 5.42
C PRO A 37 -4.65 7.56 5.47
N PHE A 38 -4.18 8.62 4.79
CA PHE A 38 -2.76 8.99 4.79
C PHE A 38 -2.20 9.29 6.18
N GLU A 39 -3.03 9.73 7.11
CA GLU A 39 -2.63 9.96 8.51
C GLU A 39 -2.21 8.67 9.23
N SER A 40 -2.66 7.50 8.75
CA SER A 40 -2.37 6.18 9.32
C SER A 40 -1.48 5.31 8.43
N LEU A 41 -1.25 5.71 7.18
CA LEU A 41 -0.41 5.01 6.23
C LEU A 41 1.05 5.39 6.46
N GLU A 42 1.87 4.46 6.94
CA GLU A 42 3.30 4.73 7.14
C GLU A 42 4.08 4.42 5.85
N CYS A 43 3.84 3.26 5.22
CA CYS A 43 4.40 2.90 3.91
C CYS A 43 3.50 1.89 3.17
N LEU A 44 3.52 1.93 1.84
CA LEU A 44 2.94 0.90 0.97
C LEU A 44 4.08 0.23 0.20
N LEU A 45 4.28 -1.07 0.44
CA LEU A 45 5.34 -1.86 -0.15
C LEU A 45 4.76 -2.71 -1.27
N ASN A 46 5.42 -2.73 -2.44
CA ASN A 46 5.14 -3.70 -3.48
C ASN A 46 6.08 -4.90 -3.31
N ASP A 47 5.51 -6.07 -3.04
CA ASP A 47 6.23 -7.34 -2.90
C ASP A 47 6.89 -7.76 -4.25
N ASP A 48 6.40 -7.23 -5.38
CA ASP A 48 6.95 -7.47 -6.72
C ASP A 48 8.12 -6.54 -7.11
N THR A 49 8.44 -5.50 -6.33
CA THR A 49 9.41 -4.45 -6.74
C THR A 49 10.63 -4.34 -5.82
N TYR A 50 11.22 -5.48 -5.47
CA TYR A 50 12.60 -5.53 -4.97
C TYR A 50 13.61 -5.85 -6.09
N GLU A 51 13.40 -5.29 -7.29
CA GLU A 51 14.42 -5.26 -8.35
C GLU A 51 14.66 -3.80 -8.79
N MET A 52 15.58 -3.14 -8.07
CA MET A 52 16.24 -1.83 -8.34
C MET A 52 15.38 -0.55 -8.44
N ASP A 53 15.59 0.36 -7.49
CA ASP A 53 16.26 1.63 -7.85
C ASP A 53 17.07 2.18 -6.67
N ASP A 54 18.38 2.13 -6.85
CA ASP A 54 19.39 2.90 -6.13
C ASP A 54 19.27 4.36 -6.61
N ALA A 55 18.47 5.21 -5.95
CA ALA A 55 18.44 6.63 -6.26
C ALA A 55 18.07 7.53 -5.07
N ALA A 56 19.12 8.11 -4.48
CA ALA A 56 19.15 9.43 -3.85
C ALA A 56 18.35 9.62 -2.54
N ILE A 57 18.91 9.11 -1.44
CA ILE A 57 18.88 9.87 -0.17
C ILE A 57 20.17 10.70 -0.15
N MET A 58 20.01 12.03 -0.24
CA MET A 58 21.08 13.05 -0.22
C MET A 58 21.90 13.02 1.07
#